data_AF-A0A970CHJ3-F1
#
_entry.id   AF-A0A970CHJ3-F1
#
_cell.length_a   1.000
_cell.length_b   1.000
_cell.length_c   1.000
_cell.angle_alpha   90.00
_cell.angle_beta   90.00
_cell.angle_gamma   90.00
#
_symmetry.space_group_name_H-M   'P 1'
#
loop_
_entity.id
_entity.type
_entity.pdbx_description
1 polymer ?
#
loop_
_entity_poly.entity_id
_entity_poly.type
_entity_poly.pdbx_seq_one_letter_code
_entity_poly.pdbx_strand_id
1 'polypeptide(L)'
;MDFLRHSHVALLIELGYRTHAIAKRIGDTPEEVDRTYAHLYPGKSQDIARELNRHKNGIVRGTAPIDDDGEVYNEKEVAESLQAERVFHDLKVV
;
A
#
# COMPACT_ATOMS: atom_id res chain seq x y z
N MET A 1 -29.04 -1.33 13.33
CA MET A 1 -28.36 -0.30 12.50
C MET A 1 -29.28 0.04 11.34
N ASP A 2 -29.56 1.33 11.10
CA ASP A 2 -30.37 1.76 9.95
C ASP A 2 -29.65 1.42 8.64
N PHE A 3 -30.41 1.05 7.59
CA PHE A 3 -29.86 0.69 6.28
C PHE A 3 -28.92 1.78 5.70
N LEU A 4 -29.23 3.05 5.93
CA LEU A 4 -28.41 4.19 5.49
C LEU A 4 -27.10 4.33 6.26
N ARG A 5 -27.11 4.06 7.58
CA ARG A 5 -25.86 4.06 8.37
C ARG A 5 -24.96 2.92 7.94
N HIS A 6 -25.55 1.77 7.61
CA HIS A 6 -24.80 0.58 7.23
C HIS A 6 -24.11 0.76 5.87
N SER A 7 -24.85 1.20 4.84
CA SER A 7 -24.28 1.48 3.52
C SER A 7 -23.26 2.60 3.56
N HIS A 8 -23.49 3.64 4.38
CA HIS A 8 -22.55 4.74 4.56
C HIS A 8 -21.21 4.28 5.14
N VAL A 9 -21.22 3.42 6.16
CA VAL A 9 -19.99 2.90 6.77
C VAL A 9 -19.26 1.93 5.84
N ALA A 10 -20.00 1.05 5.14
CA ALA A 10 -19.40 0.13 4.16
C ALA A 10 -18.65 0.90 3.06
N LEU A 11 -19.23 1.98 2.54
CA LEU A 11 -18.56 2.84 1.56
C LEU A 11 -17.29 3.50 2.12
N LEU A 12 -17.31 3.98 3.37
CA LEU A 12 -16.12 4.57 3.98
C LEU A 12 -14.99 3.56 4.15
N ILE A 13 -15.33 2.30 4.47
CA ILE A 13 -14.35 1.20 4.55
C ILE A 13 -13.76 0.92 3.17
N GLU A 14 -14.59 0.82 2.14
CA GLU A 14 -14.14 0.58 0.76
C GLU A 14 -13.21 1.68 0.23
N LEU A 15 -13.47 2.93 0.61
CA LEU A 15 -12.62 4.09 0.29
C LEU A 15 -11.32 4.16 1.10
N GLY A 16 -11.05 3.20 1.99
CA GLY A 16 -9.80 3.12 2.75
C GLY A 16 -9.73 4.05 3.96
N TYR A 17 -10.86 4.56 4.47
CA TYR A 17 -10.86 5.32 5.70
C TYR A 17 -10.56 4.41 6.90
N ARG A 18 -9.75 4.92 7.83
CA ARG A 18 -9.36 4.18 9.03
C ARG A 18 -10.55 4.03 9.99
N THR A 19 -10.70 2.85 10.59
CA THR A 19 -11.82 2.50 11.48
C THR A 19 -12.07 3.55 12.58
N HIS A 20 -11.02 4.10 13.20
CA HIS A 20 -11.17 5.11 14.26
C HIS A 20 -11.78 6.43 13.77
N ALA A 21 -11.50 6.84 12.53
CA ALA A 21 -12.09 8.03 11.94
C ALA A 21 -13.57 7.83 11.62
N ILE A 22 -13.91 6.63 11.14
CA ILE A 22 -15.29 6.21 10.87
C ILE A 22 -16.09 6.19 12.18
N ALA A 23 -15.57 5.51 13.20
CA ALA A 23 -16.18 5.39 14.52
C ALA A 23 -16.48 6.77 15.14
N LYS A 24 -15.51 7.68 15.11
CA LYS A 24 -15.69 9.08 15.57
C LYS A 24 -16.80 9.81 14.82
N ARG A 25 -16.97 9.56 13.52
CA ARG A 25 -17.98 10.23 12.67
C ARG A 25 -19.39 9.74 12.97
N ILE A 26 -19.56 8.46 13.29
CA ILE A 26 -20.88 7.86 13.55
C ILE A 26 -21.24 7.82 15.04
N GLY A 27 -20.34 8.31 15.90
CA GLY A 27 -20.51 8.31 17.36
C GLY A 27 -20.45 6.90 17.96
N ASP A 28 -19.58 6.05 17.42
CA ASP A 28 -19.41 4.66 17.85
C ASP A 28 -17.95 4.39 18.24
N THR A 29 -17.67 3.18 18.70
CA THR A 29 -16.31 2.74 19.03
C THR A 29 -15.65 2.05 17.84
N PRO A 30 -14.33 2.11 17.70
CA PRO A 30 -13.62 1.37 16.64
C PRO A 30 -13.87 -0.13 16.71
N GLU A 31 -13.95 -0.69 17.93
CA GLU A 31 -14.21 -2.12 18.15
C GLU A 31 -15.57 -2.55 17.61
N GLU A 32 -16.62 -1.75 17.83
CA GLU A 32 -17.95 -2.02 17.27
C GLU A 32 -17.97 -1.96 15.75
N VAL A 33 -17.23 -1.01 15.14
CA VAL A 33 -17.10 -0.92 13.68
C VAL A 33 -16.35 -2.14 13.14
N ASP A 34 -15.19 -2.47 13.69
CA ASP A 34 -14.41 -3.63 13.25
C ASP A 34 -15.22 -4.93 13.41
N ARG A 35 -15.95 -5.09 14.52
CA ARG A 35 -16.80 -6.28 14.73
C ARG A 35 -17.95 -6.35 13.73
N THR A 36 -18.63 -5.23 13.47
CA THR A 36 -19.81 -5.19 12.59
C THR A 36 -19.42 -5.41 11.13
N TYR A 37 -18.28 -4.87 10.69
CA TYR A 37 -17.85 -4.89 9.30
C TYR A 37 -16.67 -5.83 9.03
N ALA A 38 -16.31 -6.71 9.97
CA ALA A 38 -15.24 -7.70 9.82
C ALA A 38 -15.35 -8.54 8.54
N HIS A 39 -16.59 -8.83 8.11
CA HIS A 39 -16.87 -9.60 6.91
C HIS A 39 -16.41 -8.93 5.60
N LEU A 40 -16.14 -7.61 5.61
CA LEU A 40 -15.58 -6.87 4.48
C LEU A 40 -14.07 -7.12 4.30
N TYR A 41 -13.42 -7.82 5.24
CA TYR A 41 -11.99 -8.14 5.19
C TYR A 41 -11.72 -9.65 5.04
N PRO A 42 -12.31 -10.36 4.05
CA PRO A 42 -12.05 -11.78 3.87
C PRO A 42 -10.58 -12.00 3.48
N GLY A 43 -9.94 -13.00 4.08
CA GLY A 43 -8.57 -13.40 3.69
C GLY A 43 -7.45 -12.41 4.03
N LYS A 44 -7.76 -11.22 4.59
CA LYS A 44 -6.74 -10.20 4.92
C LYS A 44 -5.63 -10.72 5.81
N SER A 45 -5.93 -11.61 6.76
CA SER A 45 -4.90 -12.23 7.60
C SER A 45 -3.89 -13.05 6.81
N GLN A 46 -4.32 -13.72 5.73
CA GLN A 46 -3.42 -14.47 4.85
C GLN A 46 -2.59 -13.55 3.98
N ASP A 47 -3.17 -12.45 3.48
CA ASP A 47 -2.44 -11.43 2.73
C ASP A 47 -1.37 -10.78 3.60
N ILE A 48 -1.72 -10.43 4.85
CA ILE A 48 -0.79 -9.88 5.84
C ILE A 48 0.32 -10.89 6.14
N ALA A 49 -0.02 -12.16 6.35
CA ALA A 49 0.98 -13.20 6.59
C ALA A 49 1.93 -13.37 5.39
N ARG A 50 1.40 -13.30 4.16
CA ARG A 50 2.19 -13.37 2.93
C ARG A 50 3.11 -12.16 2.79
N GLU A 51 2.60 -10.95 3.04
CA GLU A 51 3.36 -9.71 3.01
C GLU A 51 4.48 -9.71 4.06
N LEU A 52 4.16 -10.12 5.29
CA LEU A 52 5.13 -10.20 6.36
C LEU A 52 6.23 -11.22 6.05
N ASN A 53 5.88 -12.34 5.41
CA ASN A 53 6.86 -13.34 4.99
C ASN A 53 7.78 -12.83 3.86
N ARG A 54 7.26 -11.98 2.94
CA ARG A 54 8.11 -11.28 1.95
C ARG A 54 9.13 -10.35 2.61
N HIS A 55 8.72 -9.68 3.69
CA HIS A 55 9.55 -8.76 4.45
C HIS A 55 10.34 -9.41 5.60
N LYS A 56 10.37 -10.75 5.67
CA LYS A 56 10.99 -11.50 6.77
C LYS A 56 12.49 -11.21 6.94
N ASN A 57 13.17 -10.81 5.87
CA ASN A 57 14.59 -10.47 5.89
C ASN A 57 14.84 -8.96 6.15
N GLY A 58 13.80 -8.23 6.55
CA GLY A 58 13.83 -6.79 6.82
C GLY A 58 12.89 -6.03 5.86
N ILE A 59 12.20 -5.02 6.39
CA ILE A 59 11.61 -3.98 5.53
C ILE A 59 12.77 -3.13 5.06
N VAL A 60 13.23 -3.33 3.83
CA VAL A 60 14.17 -2.42 3.18
C VAL A 60 13.42 -1.09 3.05
N ARG A 61 13.56 -0.20 4.03
CA ARG A 61 13.20 1.21 3.87
C ARG A 61 14.24 1.83 2.95
N GLY A 62 14.23 1.43 1.69
CA GLY A 62 14.96 2.10 0.64
C GLY A 62 14.33 3.49 0.50
N THR A 63 15.12 4.53 0.68
CA THR A 63 14.75 5.87 0.20
C THR A 63 14.83 5.96 -1.33
N ALA A 64 15.02 4.83 -2.02
CA ALA A 64 15.00 4.74 -3.47
C ALA A 64 13.55 4.62 -3.96
N PRO A 65 13.18 5.32 -5.04
CA PRO A 65 11.85 5.20 -5.63
C PRO A 65 11.59 3.76 -6.07
N ILE A 66 10.46 3.21 -5.62
CA ILE A 66 9.94 1.90 -5.98
C ILE A 66 9.06 2.11 -7.23
N ASP A 67 9.28 1.35 -8.29
CA ASP A 67 8.43 1.35 -9.48
C ASP A 67 7.09 0.60 -9.23
N ASP A 68 6.13 0.77 -10.14
CA ASP A 68 4.73 0.32 -9.99
C ASP A 68 4.59 -1.22 -9.98
N ASP A 69 5.64 -1.94 -10.36
CA ASP A 69 5.78 -3.40 -10.33
C ASP A 69 6.55 -3.94 -9.12
N GLY A 70 7.19 -3.06 -8.33
CA GLY A 70 7.81 -3.42 -7.05
C GLY A 70 9.17 -4.09 -7.17
N GLU A 71 9.89 -3.91 -8.29
CA GLU A 71 11.25 -4.41 -8.47
C GLU A 71 12.25 -3.39 -7.91
N VAL A 72 13.19 -3.89 -7.09
CA VAL A 72 14.22 -3.04 -6.48
C VAL A 72 15.48 -3.17 -7.32
N TYR A 73 15.72 -2.23 -8.25
CA TYR A 73 17.00 -2.19 -8.95
C TYR A 73 18.13 -1.98 -7.95
N ASN A 74 19.15 -2.83 -8.04
CA ASN A 74 20.33 -2.64 -7.22
C ASN A 74 21.08 -1.36 -7.68
N GLU A 75 21.80 -0.69 -6.79
CA GLU A 75 22.52 0.57 -7.09
C GLU A 75 23.48 0.44 -8.28
N LYS A 76 23.92 -0.79 -8.59
CA LYS A 76 24.79 -1.10 -9.73
C LYS A 76 24.03 -1.07 -11.06
N GLU A 77 22.81 -1.59 -11.10
CA GLU A 77 21.94 -1.57 -12.30
C GLU A 77 21.50 -0.14 -12.67
N VAL A 78 21.27 0.71 -11.66
CA VAL A 78 20.99 2.15 -11.86
C VAL A 78 22.23 2.89 -12.38
N ALA A 79 23.42 2.54 -11.88
CA ALA A 79 24.67 3.14 -12.37
C ALA A 79 25.00 2.70 -13.80
N GLU A 80 24.72 1.45 -14.16
CA GLU A 80 24.97 0.90 -15.51
C GLU A 80 24.02 1.50 -16.55
N SER A 81 22.76 1.73 -16.20
CA SER A 81 21.78 2.40 -17.07
C SER A 81 22.10 3.88 -17.30
N LEU A 82 22.51 4.62 -16.26
CA LEU A 82 22.94 6.02 -16.39
C LEU A 82 24.24 6.20 -17.20
N GLN A 83 25.16 5.24 -17.11
CA GLN A 83 26.37 5.23 -17.95
C GLN A 83 26.05 4.92 -19.40
N ALA A 84 25.13 3.98 -19.66
CA ALA A 84 24.66 3.69 -21.01
C ALA A 84 24.02 4.93 -21.65
N GLU A 85 23.25 5.72 -20.90
CA GLU A 85 22.55 6.90 -21.43
C GLU A 85 23.48 8.11 -21.69
N ARG A 86 24.58 8.24 -20.93
CA ARG A 86 25.63 9.24 -21.21
C ARG A 86 26.38 8.95 -22.51
N VAL A 87 26.61 7.68 -22.84
CA VAL A 87 27.27 7.27 -24.10
C VAL A 87 26.45 7.68 -25.34
N PHE A 88 25.12 7.73 -25.24
CA PHE A 88 24.27 8.18 -26.35
C PHE A 88 24.24 9.71 -26.52
N HIS A 89 24.50 10.47 -25.46
CA HIS A 89 24.52 11.94 -25.53
C HIS A 89 25.78 12.46 -26.22
N ASP A 90 26.93 11.81 -25.99
CA ASP A 90 28.21 12.17 -26.62
C ASP A 90 28.25 11.86 -28.14
N LEU A 91 27.28 11.11 -28.67
CA LEU A 91 27.15 10.83 -30.09
C LEU A 91 26.28 11.86 -30.86
N LYS A 92 25.64 12.80 -30.17
CA LYS A 92 24.80 13.86 -30.78
C LYS A 92 25.47 15.23 -30.86
N VAL A 93 26.75 15.31 -30.51
CA VAL A 93 27.57 16.54 -30.66
C VAL A 93 28.71 16.28 -31.64
N VAL A 94 28.36 15.93 -32.89
CA VAL A 94 29.14 16.18 -34.12
C VAL A 94 28.16 16.53 -35.23
#